data_AF-A0A812NXI1-F1
#
_entry.id   AF-A0A812NXI1-F1
#
_cell.length_a   1.000
_cell.length_b   1.000
_cell.length_c   1.000
_cell.angle_alpha   90.00
_cell.angle_beta   90.00
_cell.angle_gamma   90.00
#
_symmetry.space_group_name_H-M   'P 1'
#
loop_
_entity.id
_entity.type
_entity.pdbx_description
1 polymer ?
#
loop_
_entity_poly.entity_id
_entity_poly.type
_entity_poly.pdbx_seq_one_letter_code
_entity_poly.pdbx_strand_id
1 'polypeptide(L)'
;MNIASDEVDAEAGEDDGADALPFALVLDDGMPRLKRQRCEPSASSGSFVPESDESDALAAAASAFQAARSAVPLVRKGPRSVQEAFRWPETKLDQVCKDPNREHRLRSLLEHGVLASSDFSGMGGDREIMRQLGLVMQARQWPLDAAARFRHVRACDIGRLQRTVLSYMSMNHDDFGSCVTGDLMERLPSTFLETISDMQPSEGDDVDTCVRKNSLIDSFIKENRAEIFAGSASYCYVHDNMCLTDRGLHLQDEQSQVPLRVNLAGTTCVGWSAVGSRKGFGHTSEVAHSVWLNERLHNAEALKEDMFIHECTMLYPAQEKLADPLSETHVVLSIKTGPQSQGFPSSRNRTLSAGLSKATTIWMGPTAPDLLQRDFDSIFATTMELSGNIFFLEDDETQRRCNIDKAVCQRGRNRLVLQSLNRWDLLQSCLAPGAATRLREYDEKRANRVDPEGAFLADVEHWPGQCLGSGGPLFPCQLKHGTVVSWQHQRAATGMEHLAAQGYHVFDVVGPKTPLYSLLSTLDDCKLKQLSGNGWSLPAVCAWMLYVWSNTCKRPPSSLLRFLACSRIRSGSDDDDVDDGQIGVGCSQPEPDAEACGLDAANEVPEQVNSSDSDADVHASLVTSLVYQEEDDFAPQT
;
A
#
# COMPACT_ATOMS: atom_id res chain seq x y z
N MET A 1 56.64 -43.94 3.96
CA MET A 1 55.73 -44.24 2.85
C MET A 1 54.79 -43.04 2.78
N ASN A 2 55.17 -41.89 2.23
CA ASN A 2 55.50 -41.53 0.83
C ASN A 2 54.45 -41.98 -0.18
N ILE A 3 53.66 -41.01 -0.65
CA ILE A 3 53.10 -40.75 -2.01
C ILE A 3 52.26 -39.46 -1.82
N ALA A 4 52.14 -38.49 -2.71
CA ALA A 4 52.97 -37.89 -3.75
C ALA A 4 52.16 -36.63 -4.14
N SER A 5 52.87 -35.54 -4.40
CA SER A 5 52.37 -34.28 -4.97
C SER A 5 52.04 -34.44 -6.45
N ASP A 6 50.92 -33.89 -6.90
CA ASP A 6 50.69 -33.58 -8.31
C ASP A 6 50.61 -32.05 -8.48
N GLU A 7 51.57 -31.55 -9.26
CA GLU A 7 51.61 -30.24 -9.91
C GLU A 7 50.72 -30.31 -11.16
N VAL A 8 49.94 -29.26 -11.44
CA VAL A 8 49.51 -28.92 -12.81
C VAL A 8 49.56 -27.40 -12.98
N ASP A 9 50.64 -26.98 -13.63
CA ASP A 9 50.78 -25.96 -14.68
C ASP A 9 49.91 -24.69 -14.64
N ALA A 10 50.60 -23.58 -14.35
CA ALA A 10 50.21 -22.23 -14.68
C ALA A 10 50.66 -21.91 -16.12
N GLU A 11 49.71 -21.72 -17.03
CA GLU A 11 49.95 -21.01 -18.28
C GLU A 11 49.47 -19.56 -18.16
N ALA A 12 50.38 -18.66 -18.52
CA ALA A 12 50.18 -17.24 -18.63
C ALA A 12 49.62 -16.87 -20.02
N GLY A 13 48.60 -16.01 -20.04
CA GLY A 13 48.31 -15.10 -21.16
C GLY A 13 48.08 -13.72 -20.53
N GLU A 14 48.97 -12.75 -20.74
CA GLU A 14 48.95 -11.79 -21.86
C GLU A 14 47.59 -11.09 -21.96
N ASP A 15 47.47 -9.92 -21.33
CA ASP A 15 47.78 -8.59 -21.91
C ASP A 15 46.49 -7.99 -22.50
N ASP A 16 45.79 -7.18 -21.69
CA ASP A 16 44.78 -6.26 -22.20
C ASP A 16 45.03 -4.87 -21.63
N GLY A 17 45.43 -4.00 -22.55
CA GLY A 17 45.84 -2.63 -22.32
C GLY A 17 44.71 -1.75 -21.82
N ALA A 18 45.06 -0.96 -20.81
CA ALA A 18 44.30 0.19 -20.38
C ALA A 18 44.43 1.32 -21.41
N ASP A 19 43.42 1.50 -22.26
CA ASP A 19 43.21 2.74 -23.00
C ASP A 19 42.03 3.51 -22.41
N ALA A 20 42.41 4.55 -21.65
CA ALA A 20 41.54 5.63 -21.27
C ALA A 20 41.23 6.50 -22.51
N LEU A 21 39.96 6.70 -22.83
CA LEU A 21 39.54 7.84 -23.64
C LEU A 21 38.32 8.56 -23.04
N PRO A 22 38.29 9.90 -23.14
CA PRO A 22 37.27 10.74 -22.52
C PRO A 22 36.12 10.99 -23.50
N PHE A 23 34.88 10.95 -23.00
CA PHE A 23 33.76 11.58 -23.70
C PHE A 23 33.02 12.52 -22.76
N ALA A 24 33.41 13.80 -22.86
CA ALA A 24 32.54 14.91 -22.54
C ALA A 24 31.64 15.16 -23.77
N LEU A 25 30.37 14.77 -23.67
CA LEU A 25 29.35 15.19 -24.62
C LEU A 25 28.56 16.34 -23.99
N VAL A 26 28.81 17.53 -24.54
CA VAL A 26 27.98 18.72 -24.41
C VAL A 26 26.61 18.38 -25.01
N LEU A 27 25.56 18.45 -24.18
CA LEU A 27 24.18 18.37 -24.66
C LEU A 27 23.80 19.71 -25.28
N ASP A 28 23.53 19.67 -26.58
CA ASP A 28 22.98 20.77 -27.36
C ASP A 28 21.46 20.85 -27.15
N ASP A 29 20.98 22.06 -26.91
CA ASP A 29 19.58 22.42 -26.68
C ASP A 29 18.82 22.43 -28.01
N GLY A 30 17.99 21.41 -28.27
CA GLY A 30 17.10 21.48 -29.43
C GLY A 30 16.37 20.21 -29.83
N MET A 31 15.38 19.77 -29.03
CA MET A 31 14.39 18.80 -29.48
C MET A 31 13.00 19.46 -29.64
N PRO A 32 12.35 19.32 -30.80
CA PRO A 32 11.08 19.96 -31.08
C PRO A 32 9.93 19.29 -30.32
N ARG A 33 9.08 20.11 -29.69
CA ARG A 33 7.84 19.67 -29.03
C ARG A 33 6.90 19.06 -30.08
N LEU A 34 6.83 17.73 -30.11
CA LEU A 34 5.76 16.99 -30.78
C LEU A 34 4.43 17.30 -30.07
N LYS A 35 3.55 18.05 -30.75
CA LYS A 35 2.16 18.23 -30.34
C LYS A 35 1.46 16.87 -30.44
N ARG A 36 1.20 16.23 -29.29
CA ARG A 36 0.25 15.11 -29.22
C ARG A 36 -1.13 15.64 -29.57
N GLN A 37 -1.67 15.14 -30.68
CA GLN A 37 -3.04 15.38 -31.10
C GLN A 37 -3.94 14.55 -30.16
N ARG A 38 -4.79 15.24 -29.40
CA ARG A 38 -5.71 14.66 -28.43
C ARG A 38 -6.88 14.04 -29.22
N CYS A 39 -7.04 12.73 -29.18
CA CYS A 39 -8.28 12.10 -29.62
C CYS A 39 -9.39 12.52 -28.64
N GLU A 40 -10.43 13.18 -29.14
CA GLU A 40 -11.63 13.45 -28.37
C GLU A 40 -12.43 12.15 -28.19
N PRO A 41 -12.89 11.81 -26.98
CA PRO A 41 -13.76 10.67 -26.77
C PRO A 41 -15.15 11.00 -27.31
N SER A 42 -15.70 10.11 -28.14
CA SER A 42 -17.08 10.18 -28.62
C SER A 42 -18.03 9.96 -27.44
N ALA A 43 -18.79 10.99 -27.08
CA ALA A 43 -19.83 10.91 -26.07
C ALA A 43 -21.10 10.27 -26.65
N SER A 44 -21.33 8.99 -26.38
CA SER A 44 -22.65 8.36 -26.47
C SER A 44 -23.14 8.00 -25.06
N SER A 45 -23.53 9.01 -24.29
CA SER A 45 -24.20 8.84 -23.00
C SER A 45 -25.71 8.77 -23.22
N GLY A 46 -26.32 7.61 -22.99
CA GLY A 46 -27.77 7.48 -22.87
C GLY A 46 -28.28 8.35 -21.71
N SER A 47 -29.21 9.26 -21.99
CA SER A 47 -29.74 10.18 -20.99
C SER A 47 -30.72 9.45 -20.07
N PHE A 48 -30.30 9.24 -18.82
CA PHE A 48 -31.23 8.98 -17.73
C PHE A 48 -31.79 10.33 -17.26
N VAL A 49 -33.08 10.58 -17.47
CA VAL A 49 -33.77 11.79 -17.00
C VAL A 49 -34.34 11.47 -15.61
N PRO A 50 -33.84 12.06 -14.51
CA PRO A 50 -34.44 11.90 -13.19
C PRO A 50 -35.85 12.51 -13.17
N GLU A 51 -36.73 11.97 -12.34
CA GLU A 51 -38.04 12.57 -12.07
C GLU A 51 -37.88 14.01 -11.52
N SER A 52 -38.80 14.92 -11.84
CA SER A 52 -38.68 16.38 -11.61
C SER A 52 -38.36 16.75 -10.16
N ASP A 53 -38.84 15.96 -9.21
CA ASP A 53 -38.76 16.27 -7.78
C ASP A 53 -37.37 15.93 -7.20
N GLU A 54 -36.64 14.97 -7.77
CA GLU A 54 -35.25 14.68 -7.39
C GLU A 54 -34.27 15.71 -7.97
N SER A 55 -34.57 16.25 -9.15
CA SER A 55 -33.73 17.25 -9.82
C SER A 55 -33.64 18.55 -9.01
N ASP A 56 -34.76 19.03 -8.46
CA ASP A 56 -34.79 20.27 -7.68
C ASP A 56 -34.10 20.11 -6.32
N ALA A 57 -34.21 18.94 -5.68
CA ALA A 57 -33.51 18.62 -4.44
C ALA A 57 -31.98 18.53 -4.66
N LEU A 58 -31.55 17.90 -5.76
CA LEU A 58 -30.13 17.83 -6.16
C LEU A 58 -29.58 19.22 -6.52
N ALA A 59 -30.35 20.04 -7.24
CA ALA A 59 -29.96 21.41 -7.60
C ALA A 59 -29.85 22.32 -6.37
N ALA A 60 -30.79 22.23 -5.42
CA ALA A 60 -30.74 22.97 -4.16
C ALA A 60 -29.56 22.54 -3.30
N ALA A 61 -29.27 21.24 -3.20
CA ALA A 61 -28.10 20.71 -2.50
C ALA A 61 -26.79 21.16 -3.15
N ALA A 62 -26.71 21.14 -4.49
CA ALA A 62 -25.54 21.62 -5.24
C ALA A 62 -25.32 23.14 -5.07
N SER A 63 -26.40 23.93 -5.05
CA SER A 63 -26.34 25.38 -4.86
C SER A 63 -25.95 25.77 -3.43
N ALA A 64 -26.50 25.09 -2.42
CA ALA A 64 -26.09 25.24 -1.02
C ALA A 64 -24.60 24.86 -0.82
N PHE A 65 -24.14 23.82 -1.50
CA PHE A 65 -22.73 23.41 -1.49
C PHE A 65 -21.81 24.44 -2.15
N GLN A 66 -22.24 25.08 -3.24
CA GLN A 66 -21.48 26.16 -3.90
C GLN A 66 -21.43 27.45 -3.05
N ALA A 67 -22.52 27.82 -2.37
CA ALA A 67 -22.59 29.03 -1.56
C ALA A 67 -21.66 29.01 -0.33
N ALA A 68 -21.39 27.83 0.24
CA ALA A 68 -20.50 27.67 1.40
C ALA A 68 -18.99 27.78 1.07
N ARG A 69 -18.60 27.88 -0.22
CA ARG A 69 -17.22 27.59 -0.71
C ARG A 69 -16.31 28.77 -1.06
N SER A 70 -16.74 30.01 -0.81
CA SER A 70 -15.91 31.20 -1.10
C SER A 70 -14.92 31.58 0.01
N ALA A 71 -15.01 30.95 1.19
CA ALA A 71 -14.04 31.14 2.26
C ALA A 71 -12.79 30.27 2.00
N VAL A 72 -11.61 30.91 1.92
CA VAL A 72 -10.33 30.18 1.96
C VAL A 72 -10.35 29.27 3.19
N PRO A 73 -10.16 27.94 3.04
CA PRO A 73 -10.20 27.02 4.16
C PRO A 73 -9.22 27.49 5.24
N LEU A 74 -9.71 27.68 6.46
CA LEU A 74 -8.86 27.99 7.61
C LEU A 74 -7.92 26.80 7.83
N VAL A 75 -6.67 26.93 7.40
CA VAL A 75 -5.65 25.90 7.63
C VAL A 75 -5.44 25.80 9.14
N ARG A 76 -5.68 24.60 9.70
CA ARG A 76 -5.55 24.34 11.14
C ARG A 76 -4.08 24.24 11.50
N LYS A 77 -3.73 24.55 12.75
CA LYS A 77 -2.36 24.35 13.22
C LYS A 77 -2.03 22.85 13.31
N GLY A 78 -0.83 22.49 12.89
CA GLY A 78 -0.30 21.13 13.05
C GLY A 78 0.07 20.79 14.49
N PRO A 79 0.52 19.54 14.73
CA PRO A 79 1.07 19.12 16.02
C PRO A 79 2.33 19.91 16.37
N ARG A 80 2.54 20.19 17.65
CA ARG A 80 3.66 21.01 18.18
C ARG A 80 4.62 20.24 19.07
N SER A 81 4.37 18.95 19.25
CA SER A 81 5.24 18.05 19.97
C SER A 81 5.25 16.68 19.30
N VAL A 82 6.25 15.86 19.63
CA VAL A 82 6.30 14.48 19.15
C VAL A 82 5.06 13.69 19.64
N GLN A 83 4.62 13.90 20.88
CA GLN A 83 3.42 13.24 21.42
C GLN A 83 2.17 13.60 20.63
N GLU A 84 1.97 14.88 20.31
CA GLU A 84 0.85 15.32 19.49
C GLU A 84 0.90 14.73 18.06
N ALA A 85 2.10 14.66 17.46
CA ALA A 85 2.27 14.09 16.12
C ALA A 85 1.92 12.60 16.06
N PHE A 86 2.22 11.84 17.13
CA PHE A 86 1.92 10.41 17.23
C PHE A 86 0.50 10.10 17.73
N ARG A 87 -0.25 11.10 18.20
CA ARG A 87 -1.72 11.01 18.37
C ARG A 87 -2.48 11.21 17.05
N TRP A 88 -1.84 10.90 15.92
CA TRP A 88 -2.48 11.01 14.60
C TRP A 88 -3.77 10.18 14.48
N PRO A 89 -3.91 8.94 15.02
CA PRO A 89 -5.15 8.18 14.82
C PRO A 89 -6.35 8.88 15.47
N GLU A 90 -6.14 9.37 16.70
CA GLU A 90 -7.13 10.15 17.46
C GLU A 90 -7.47 11.47 16.78
N THR A 91 -6.44 12.23 16.42
CA THR A 91 -6.60 13.54 15.77
C THR A 91 -7.35 13.41 14.45
N LYS A 92 -7.05 12.40 13.63
CA LYS A 92 -7.72 12.20 12.34
C LYS A 92 -9.17 11.76 12.52
N LEU A 93 -9.46 10.87 13.48
CA LEU A 93 -10.83 10.50 13.80
C LEU A 93 -11.63 11.71 14.31
N ASP A 94 -11.06 12.53 15.20
CA ASP A 94 -11.68 13.78 15.66
C ASP A 94 -12.02 14.74 14.54
N GLN A 95 -11.11 14.88 13.57
CA GLN A 95 -11.32 15.78 12.44
C GLN A 95 -12.52 15.36 11.59
N VAL A 96 -12.76 14.06 11.43
CA VAL A 96 -13.96 13.53 10.74
C VAL A 96 -15.22 13.68 11.59
N CYS A 97 -15.14 13.40 12.89
CA CYS A 97 -16.27 13.45 13.81
C CYS A 97 -16.79 14.87 14.11
N LYS A 98 -16.09 15.92 13.66
CA LYS A 98 -16.62 17.29 13.70
C LYS A 98 -17.89 17.47 12.87
N ASP A 99 -18.09 16.65 11.85
CA ASP A 99 -19.34 16.58 11.10
C ASP A 99 -20.18 15.38 11.58
N PRO A 100 -21.32 15.61 12.27
CA PRO A 100 -22.16 14.54 12.79
C PRO A 100 -22.67 13.57 11.71
N ASN A 101 -22.86 14.02 10.48
CA ASN A 101 -23.32 13.17 9.39
C ASN A 101 -22.22 12.19 8.95
N ARG A 102 -20.96 12.67 8.89
CA ARG A 102 -19.79 11.84 8.60
C ARG A 102 -19.53 10.84 9.71
N GLU A 103 -19.64 11.27 10.96
CA GLU A 103 -19.52 10.37 12.12
C GLU A 103 -20.58 9.26 12.08
N HIS A 104 -21.85 9.62 11.85
CA HIS A 104 -22.93 8.66 11.79
C HIS A 104 -22.72 7.62 10.67
N ARG A 105 -22.36 8.07 9.46
CA ARG A 105 -22.04 7.16 8.36
C ARG A 105 -20.85 6.25 8.68
N LEU A 106 -19.78 6.82 9.22
CA LEU A 106 -18.60 6.04 9.62
C LEU A 106 -18.96 4.96 10.64
N ARG A 107 -19.73 5.31 11.68
CA ARG A 107 -20.20 4.35 12.69
C ARG A 107 -21.07 3.25 12.09
N SER A 108 -22.00 3.61 11.22
CA SER A 108 -22.90 2.66 10.55
C SER A 108 -22.14 1.73 9.60
N LEU A 109 -21.20 2.26 8.81
CA LEU A 109 -20.40 1.47 7.89
C LEU A 109 -19.53 0.42 8.60
N LEU A 110 -18.99 0.79 9.77
CA LEU A 110 -18.12 -0.06 10.58
C LEU A 110 -18.87 -0.87 11.64
N GLU A 111 -20.21 -0.83 11.64
CA GLU A 111 -21.05 -1.46 12.67
C GLU A 111 -20.78 -2.96 12.79
N HIS A 112 -20.59 -3.64 11.65
CA HIS A 112 -20.35 -5.08 11.57
C HIS A 112 -18.87 -5.44 11.42
N GLY A 113 -17.98 -4.47 11.60
CA GLY A 113 -16.54 -4.63 11.44
C GLY A 113 -16.06 -4.53 9.98
N VAL A 114 -14.77 -4.78 9.81
CA VAL A 114 -14.01 -4.74 8.58
C VAL A 114 -13.27 -6.06 8.41
N LEU A 115 -13.44 -6.66 7.25
CA LEU A 115 -12.66 -7.80 6.78
C LEU A 115 -11.66 -7.30 5.75
N ALA A 116 -10.39 -7.25 6.13
CA ALA A 116 -9.32 -6.68 5.33
C ALA A 116 -8.49 -7.77 4.65
N SER A 117 -8.11 -7.52 3.41
CA SER A 117 -7.01 -8.21 2.73
C SER A 117 -6.01 -7.18 2.25
N SER A 118 -4.74 -7.54 2.16
CA SER A 118 -3.73 -6.67 1.55
C SER A 118 -2.85 -7.36 0.53
N ASP A 119 -2.48 -6.59 -0.50
CA ASP A 119 -1.61 -6.98 -1.60
C ASP A 119 -0.49 -5.95 -1.71
N PHE A 120 0.75 -6.39 -1.94
CA PHE A 120 1.93 -5.53 -1.77
C PHE A 120 1.95 -4.90 -0.37
N SER A 121 1.69 -5.72 0.65
CA SER A 121 1.42 -5.28 2.02
C SER A 121 2.61 -4.59 2.68
N GLY A 122 3.82 -4.76 2.15
CA GLY A 122 5.05 -4.34 2.79
C GLY A 122 5.16 -5.03 4.15
N MET A 123 5.18 -4.24 5.23
CA MET A 123 5.26 -4.77 6.59
C MET A 123 3.90 -4.81 7.33
N GLY A 124 2.78 -4.65 6.62
CA GLY A 124 1.44 -4.65 7.24
C GLY A 124 1.03 -3.30 7.84
N GLY A 125 1.30 -2.19 7.14
CA GLY A 125 0.94 -0.85 7.63
C GLY A 125 -0.57 -0.63 7.77
N ASP A 126 -1.36 -1.28 6.92
CA ASP A 126 -2.82 -1.36 7.01
C ASP A 126 -3.30 -1.95 8.34
N ARG A 127 -2.65 -3.04 8.79
CA ARG A 127 -2.95 -3.69 10.08
C ARG A 127 -2.67 -2.75 11.25
N GLU A 128 -1.53 -2.06 11.24
CA GLU A 128 -1.20 -1.09 12.28
C GLU A 128 -2.18 0.09 12.30
N ILE A 129 -2.60 0.60 11.13
CA ILE A 129 -3.63 1.65 11.06
C ILE A 129 -4.94 1.18 11.69
N MET A 130 -5.44 0.01 11.28
CA MET A 130 -6.72 -0.52 11.78
C MET A 130 -6.66 -0.79 13.29
N ARG A 131 -5.55 -1.34 13.79
CA ARG A 131 -5.34 -1.57 15.22
C ARG A 131 -5.37 -0.26 16.01
N GLN A 132 -4.63 0.75 15.58
CA GLN A 132 -4.58 2.06 16.25
C GLN A 132 -5.94 2.77 16.21
N LEU A 133 -6.67 2.70 15.10
CA LEU A 133 -8.04 3.21 15.01
C LEU A 133 -8.98 2.45 15.93
N GLY A 134 -8.89 1.12 15.99
CA GLY A 134 -9.69 0.30 16.89
C GLY A 134 -9.50 0.69 18.37
N LEU A 135 -8.27 0.91 18.80
CA LEU A 135 -7.97 1.37 20.17
C LEU A 135 -8.60 2.75 20.46
N VAL A 136 -8.50 3.70 19.53
CA VAL A 136 -9.11 5.03 19.71
C VAL A 136 -10.63 4.94 19.74
N MET A 137 -11.24 4.14 18.86
CA MET A 137 -12.70 3.98 18.83
C MET A 137 -13.22 3.28 20.09
N GLN A 138 -12.49 2.29 20.62
CA GLN A 138 -12.78 1.65 21.89
C GLN A 138 -12.71 2.66 23.05
N ALA A 139 -11.69 3.51 23.08
CA ALA A 139 -11.58 4.58 24.08
C ALA A 139 -12.75 5.58 24.03
N ARG A 140 -13.40 5.74 22.88
CA ARG A 140 -14.62 6.56 22.69
C ARG A 140 -15.92 5.82 23.03
N GLN A 141 -15.84 4.58 23.53
CA GLN A 141 -17.01 3.74 23.80
C GLN A 141 -17.91 3.57 22.57
N TRP A 142 -17.33 3.61 21.36
CA TRP A 142 -18.07 3.09 20.22
C TRP A 142 -18.32 1.61 20.51
N PRO A 143 -19.49 1.05 20.15
CA PRO A 143 -19.89 -0.31 20.54
C PRO A 143 -19.09 -1.40 19.83
N LEU A 144 -17.81 -1.18 19.53
CA LEU A 144 -16.89 -2.12 18.93
C LEU A 144 -16.10 -2.82 20.04
N ASP A 145 -16.19 -4.14 20.09
CA ASP A 145 -15.04 -4.91 20.53
C ASP A 145 -13.96 -4.77 19.44
N ALA A 146 -12.87 -4.05 19.74
CA ALA A 146 -11.88 -3.65 18.76
C ALA A 146 -11.22 -4.85 18.07
N ALA A 147 -10.96 -5.93 18.81
CA ALA A 147 -10.32 -7.13 18.29
C ALA A 147 -11.26 -7.94 17.36
N ALA A 148 -12.56 -7.97 17.67
CA ALA A 148 -13.54 -8.69 16.86
C ALA A 148 -13.85 -8.00 15.51
N ARG A 149 -13.63 -6.67 15.43
CA ARG A 149 -14.09 -5.89 14.28
C ARG A 149 -13.07 -5.68 13.18
N PHE A 150 -11.78 -5.54 13.43
CA PHE A 150 -10.80 -5.43 12.34
C PHE A 150 -10.08 -6.76 12.16
N ARG A 151 -10.54 -7.55 11.19
CA ARG A 151 -9.96 -8.86 10.90
C ARG A 151 -9.23 -8.83 9.58
N HIS A 152 -8.00 -9.32 9.58
CA HIS A 152 -7.25 -9.54 8.35
C HIS A 152 -7.37 -11.00 7.93
N VAL A 153 -7.78 -11.25 6.68
CA VAL A 153 -7.88 -12.62 6.14
C VAL A 153 -6.65 -13.03 5.36
N ARG A 154 -5.98 -12.06 4.73
CA ARG A 154 -4.86 -12.31 3.82
C ARG A 154 -3.93 -11.11 3.77
N ALA A 155 -2.64 -11.36 3.74
CA ALA A 155 -1.61 -10.41 3.32
C ALA A 155 -0.73 -11.04 2.24
N CYS A 156 -0.19 -10.24 1.32
CA CYS A 156 0.60 -10.72 0.20
C CYS A 156 1.77 -9.78 -0.08
N ASP A 157 2.98 -10.33 -0.10
CA ASP A 157 4.18 -9.58 -0.48
C ASP A 157 5.24 -10.49 -1.09
N ILE A 158 5.88 -10.02 -2.16
CA ILE A 158 6.95 -10.74 -2.86
C ILE A 158 8.27 -10.74 -2.07
N GLY A 159 8.47 -9.77 -1.17
CA GLY A 159 9.68 -9.67 -0.37
C GLY A 159 9.71 -10.68 0.78
N ARG A 160 10.80 -11.47 0.88
CA ARG A 160 10.97 -12.45 1.96
C ARG A 160 10.89 -11.81 3.35
N LEU A 161 11.60 -10.69 3.55
CA LEU A 161 11.62 -9.97 4.84
C LEU A 161 10.22 -9.47 5.23
N GLN A 162 9.46 -8.97 4.26
CA GLN A 162 8.06 -8.55 4.41
C GLN A 162 7.19 -9.73 4.85
N ARG A 163 7.30 -10.88 4.17
CA ARG A 163 6.58 -12.11 4.54
C ARG A 163 6.92 -12.59 5.94
N THR A 164 8.19 -12.48 6.37
CA THR A 164 8.58 -12.83 7.76
C THR A 164 7.82 -11.97 8.77
N VAL A 165 7.75 -10.65 8.54
CA VAL A 165 6.99 -9.73 9.43
C VAL A 165 5.50 -10.04 9.40
N LEU A 166 4.92 -10.24 8.21
CA LEU A 166 3.49 -10.55 8.06
C LEU A 166 3.12 -11.90 8.70
N SER A 167 3.98 -12.92 8.57
CA SER A 167 3.78 -14.24 9.18
C SER A 167 3.85 -14.14 10.69
N TYR A 168 4.81 -13.37 11.22
CA TYR A 168 4.86 -13.06 12.64
C TYR A 168 3.55 -12.41 13.13
N MET A 169 2.97 -11.48 12.36
CA MET A 169 1.69 -10.88 12.72
C MET A 169 0.57 -11.91 12.75
N SER A 170 0.46 -12.76 11.73
CA SER A 170 -0.57 -13.79 11.68
C SER A 170 -0.47 -14.75 12.87
N MET A 171 0.73 -15.25 13.15
CA MET A 171 0.96 -16.24 14.19
C MET A 171 0.74 -15.69 15.61
N ASN A 172 1.07 -14.42 15.85
CA ASN A 172 1.07 -13.84 17.20
C ASN A 172 -0.13 -12.93 17.50
N HIS A 173 -0.80 -12.40 16.46
CA HIS A 173 -1.87 -11.40 16.64
C HIS A 173 -3.19 -11.78 15.96
N ASP A 174 -3.20 -12.76 15.06
CA ASP A 174 -4.43 -13.23 14.40
C ASP A 174 -4.78 -14.68 14.73
N ASP A 175 -4.11 -15.30 15.71
CA ASP A 175 -4.28 -16.72 16.06
C ASP A 175 -4.14 -17.65 14.85
N PHE A 176 -3.14 -17.39 13.99
CA PHE A 176 -2.93 -18.10 12.72
C PHE A 176 -4.12 -17.98 11.75
N GLY A 177 -5.06 -17.06 11.98
CA GLY A 177 -6.28 -16.90 11.19
C GLY A 177 -6.05 -16.27 9.81
N SER A 178 -4.97 -15.52 9.64
CA SER A 178 -4.70 -14.80 8.38
C SER A 178 -3.65 -15.50 7.51
N CYS A 179 -3.93 -15.60 6.21
CA CYS A 179 -2.98 -16.15 5.26
C CYS A 179 -1.88 -15.13 4.93
N VAL A 180 -0.66 -15.61 4.68
CA VAL A 180 0.44 -14.80 4.12
C VAL A 180 0.92 -15.48 2.86
N THR A 181 0.81 -14.82 1.71
CA THR A 181 1.18 -15.38 0.40
C THR A 181 2.35 -14.62 -0.25
N GLY A 182 2.96 -15.23 -1.26
CA GLY A 182 4.12 -14.74 -2.01
C GLY A 182 3.78 -13.79 -3.14
N ASP A 183 4.30 -14.09 -4.32
CA ASP A 183 4.04 -13.33 -5.54
C ASP A 183 2.55 -13.41 -5.92
N LEU A 184 1.98 -12.31 -6.40
CA LEU A 184 0.61 -12.29 -6.93
C LEU A 184 0.44 -13.21 -8.13
N MET A 185 1.52 -13.44 -8.88
CA MET A 185 1.51 -14.38 -10.01
C MET A 185 1.18 -15.81 -9.56
N GLU A 186 1.50 -16.19 -8.32
CA GLU A 186 1.19 -17.52 -7.76
C GLU A 186 -0.33 -17.78 -7.61
N ARG A 187 -1.19 -16.78 -7.84
CA ARG A 187 -2.66 -16.94 -7.84
C ARG A 187 -3.19 -17.51 -9.15
N LEU A 188 -2.42 -17.39 -10.21
CA LEU A 188 -2.83 -17.78 -11.55
C LEU A 188 -2.64 -19.29 -11.71
N PRO A 189 -3.59 -20.02 -12.32
CA PRO A 189 -3.37 -21.42 -12.66
C PRO A 189 -2.19 -21.56 -13.63
N SER A 190 -1.48 -22.69 -13.57
CA SER A 190 -0.23 -22.89 -14.34
C SER A 190 -0.40 -22.70 -15.84
N THR A 191 -1.55 -23.11 -16.40
CA THR A 191 -1.88 -22.94 -17.83
C THR A 191 -1.94 -21.46 -18.25
N PHE A 192 -2.47 -20.58 -17.39
CA PHE A 192 -2.50 -19.14 -17.64
C PHE A 192 -1.11 -18.51 -17.43
N LEU A 193 -0.34 -19.01 -16.47
CA LEU A 193 1.04 -18.55 -16.23
C LEU A 193 1.95 -18.79 -17.42
N GLU A 194 1.89 -19.97 -18.03
CA GLU A 194 2.66 -20.30 -19.25
C GLU A 194 2.32 -19.31 -20.37
N THR A 195 1.03 -19.09 -20.62
CA THR A 195 0.56 -18.15 -21.66
C THR A 195 1.03 -16.72 -21.38
N ILE A 196 0.93 -16.26 -20.13
CA ILE A 196 1.39 -14.92 -19.75
C ILE A 196 2.91 -14.81 -19.89
N SER A 197 3.66 -15.83 -19.47
CA SER A 197 5.12 -15.88 -19.59
C SER A 197 5.56 -15.72 -21.06
N ASP A 198 4.88 -16.40 -21.99
CA ASP A 198 5.16 -16.28 -23.42
C ASP A 198 4.87 -14.88 -23.98
N MET A 199 3.95 -14.14 -23.36
CA MET A 199 3.62 -12.76 -23.73
C MET A 199 4.51 -11.71 -23.07
N GLN A 200 5.32 -12.06 -22.07
CA GLN A 200 6.08 -11.08 -21.31
C GLN A 200 7.11 -10.32 -22.17
N PRO A 201 7.38 -9.04 -21.85
CA PRO A 201 8.47 -8.30 -22.47
C PRO A 201 9.82 -8.99 -22.25
N SER A 202 10.61 -9.11 -23.30
CA SER A 202 11.95 -9.69 -23.29
C SER A 202 13.01 -8.64 -22.94
N GLU A 203 14.16 -9.09 -22.45
CA GLU A 203 15.32 -8.21 -22.28
C GLU A 203 15.79 -7.72 -23.66
N GLY A 204 15.65 -6.42 -23.92
CA GLY A 204 15.96 -5.79 -25.21
C GLY A 204 14.75 -5.26 -25.98
N ASP A 205 13.52 -5.58 -25.57
CA ASP A 205 12.32 -4.96 -26.13
C ASP A 205 12.34 -3.44 -25.86
N ASP A 206 11.96 -2.65 -26.87
CA ASP A 206 11.76 -1.21 -26.72
C ASP A 206 10.52 -0.90 -25.87
N VAL A 207 10.42 0.33 -25.38
CA VAL A 207 9.34 0.75 -24.47
C VAL A 207 7.95 0.55 -25.08
N ASP A 208 7.76 0.83 -26.37
CA ASP A 208 6.45 0.72 -27.03
C ASP A 208 6.07 -0.76 -27.21
N THR A 209 7.05 -1.62 -27.53
CA THR A 209 6.86 -3.07 -27.56
C THR A 209 6.46 -3.61 -26.18
N CYS A 210 7.15 -3.18 -25.12
CA CYS A 210 6.80 -3.55 -23.74
C CYS A 210 5.37 -3.11 -23.37
N VAL A 211 4.98 -1.88 -23.72
CA VAL A 211 3.62 -1.36 -23.47
C VAL A 211 2.57 -2.22 -24.18
N ARG A 212 2.80 -2.55 -25.45
CA ARG A 212 1.88 -3.40 -26.23
C ARG A 212 1.75 -4.80 -25.62
N LYS A 213 2.86 -5.44 -25.28
CA LYS A 213 2.87 -6.77 -24.64
C LYS A 213 2.13 -6.76 -23.29
N ASN A 214 2.42 -5.78 -22.44
CA ASN A 214 1.71 -5.62 -21.16
C ASN A 214 0.21 -5.39 -21.34
N SER A 215 -0.20 -4.61 -22.36
CA SER A 215 -1.61 -4.42 -22.68
C SER A 215 -2.29 -5.71 -23.15
N LEU A 216 -1.60 -6.56 -23.93
CA LEU A 216 -2.13 -7.87 -24.34
C LEU A 216 -2.33 -8.79 -23.13
N ILE A 217 -1.37 -8.81 -22.20
CA ILE A 217 -1.48 -9.56 -20.95
C ILE A 217 -2.68 -9.08 -20.12
N ASP A 218 -2.87 -7.76 -19.98
CA ASP A 218 -4.01 -7.21 -19.25
C ASP A 218 -5.35 -7.62 -19.86
N SER A 219 -5.51 -7.49 -21.18
CA SER A 219 -6.70 -7.93 -21.89
C SER A 219 -6.95 -9.43 -21.72
N PHE A 220 -5.91 -10.25 -21.87
CA PHE A 220 -6.01 -11.70 -21.68
C PHE A 220 -6.49 -12.07 -20.27
N ILE A 221 -5.90 -11.46 -19.22
CA ILE A 221 -6.34 -11.70 -17.84
C ILE A 221 -7.78 -11.23 -17.65
N LYS A 222 -8.15 -10.07 -18.20
CA LYS A 222 -9.49 -9.51 -18.09
C LYS A 222 -10.54 -10.44 -18.72
N GLU A 223 -10.31 -10.91 -19.95
CA GLU A 223 -11.21 -11.80 -20.69
C GLU A 223 -11.40 -13.15 -19.97
N ASN A 224 -10.35 -13.65 -19.30
CA ASN A 224 -10.36 -14.95 -18.64
C ASN A 224 -10.54 -14.87 -17.10
N ARG A 225 -10.82 -13.68 -16.55
CA ARG A 225 -10.82 -13.43 -15.09
C ARG A 225 -11.75 -14.35 -14.30
N ALA A 226 -12.89 -14.72 -14.88
CA ALA A 226 -13.86 -15.59 -14.22
C ALA A 226 -13.28 -16.99 -13.97
N GLU A 227 -12.53 -17.53 -14.93
CA GLU A 227 -11.87 -18.83 -14.81
C GLU A 227 -10.60 -18.73 -13.95
N ILE A 228 -9.77 -17.71 -14.21
CA ILE A 228 -8.51 -17.48 -13.48
C ILE A 228 -8.74 -17.40 -11.97
N PHE A 229 -9.76 -16.65 -11.53
CA PHE A 229 -9.98 -16.38 -10.12
C PHE A 229 -11.01 -17.31 -9.47
N ALA A 230 -11.70 -18.17 -10.25
CA ALA A 230 -12.60 -19.18 -9.71
C ALA A 230 -11.84 -20.22 -8.88
N GLY A 231 -11.96 -20.12 -7.55
CA GLY A 231 -11.28 -21.04 -6.64
C GLY A 231 -9.76 -20.90 -6.67
N SER A 232 -9.24 -19.74 -7.07
CA SER A 232 -7.80 -19.49 -7.07
C SER A 232 -7.21 -19.74 -5.68
N ALA A 233 -6.01 -20.33 -5.67
CA ALA A 233 -5.29 -20.68 -4.46
C ALA A 233 -3.83 -20.24 -4.58
N SER A 234 -3.19 -19.96 -3.45
CA SER A 234 -1.76 -19.65 -3.39
C SER A 234 -1.13 -20.32 -2.18
N TYR A 235 0.18 -20.54 -2.26
CA TYR A 235 0.92 -21.10 -1.16
C TYR A 235 0.96 -20.11 0.01
N CYS A 236 0.55 -20.58 1.20
CA CYS A 236 0.48 -19.80 2.42
C CYS A 236 1.68 -20.13 3.31
N TYR A 237 2.50 -19.13 3.62
CA TYR A 237 3.69 -19.24 4.46
C TYR A 237 3.37 -19.41 5.96
N VAL A 238 2.11 -19.23 6.36
CA VAL A 238 1.64 -19.46 7.75
C VAL A 238 1.06 -20.87 7.91
N HIS A 239 0.29 -21.34 6.93
CA HIS A 239 -0.39 -22.64 6.98
C HIS A 239 0.38 -23.77 6.30
N ASP A 240 1.49 -23.44 5.62
CA ASP A 240 2.34 -24.39 4.89
C ASP A 240 1.55 -25.26 3.88
N ASN A 241 0.60 -24.64 3.18
CA ASN A 241 -0.25 -25.32 2.19
C ASN A 241 -0.82 -24.34 1.15
N MET A 242 -1.50 -24.89 0.12
CA MET A 242 -2.27 -24.08 -0.82
C MET A 242 -3.59 -23.63 -0.16
N CYS A 243 -3.71 -22.34 0.12
CA CYS A 243 -4.91 -21.73 0.65
C CYS A 243 -5.71 -21.03 -0.45
N LEU A 244 -7.04 -21.09 -0.38
CA LEU A 244 -7.91 -20.30 -1.24
C LEU A 244 -7.65 -18.80 -1.03
N THR A 245 -7.53 -18.06 -2.13
CA THR A 245 -7.28 -16.62 -2.11
C THR A 245 -8.46 -15.81 -1.56
N ASP A 246 -9.66 -16.39 -1.64
CA ASP A 246 -10.93 -15.85 -1.13
C ASP A 246 -11.37 -16.46 0.21
N ARG A 247 -10.46 -17.16 0.90
CA ARG A 247 -10.71 -17.74 2.21
C ARG A 247 -11.23 -16.66 3.17
N GLY A 248 -12.38 -16.94 3.80
CA GLY A 248 -13.02 -16.03 4.75
C GLY A 248 -13.82 -14.89 4.13
N LEU A 249 -13.76 -14.69 2.80
CA LEU A 249 -14.61 -13.71 2.10
C LEU A 249 -16.03 -14.24 1.86
N HIS A 250 -16.18 -15.56 1.83
CA HIS A 250 -17.48 -16.23 1.78
C HIS A 250 -18.14 -16.18 3.15
N LEU A 251 -19.26 -15.47 3.23
CA LEU A 251 -20.15 -15.58 4.38
C LEU A 251 -20.96 -16.86 4.21
N GLN A 252 -20.71 -17.84 5.07
CA GLN A 252 -21.50 -19.07 5.09
C GLN A 252 -22.81 -18.93 5.88
N ASP A 253 -23.04 -17.79 6.53
CA ASP A 253 -24.20 -17.62 7.39
C ASP A 253 -25.26 -16.71 6.77
N GLU A 254 -26.53 -17.15 6.86
CA GLU A 254 -27.76 -16.38 6.67
C GLU A 254 -27.88 -15.17 7.65
N GLN A 255 -26.81 -14.85 8.37
CA GLN A 255 -26.75 -13.70 9.25
C GLN A 255 -26.87 -12.43 8.44
N SER A 256 -27.82 -11.60 8.85
CA SER A 256 -28.18 -10.32 8.23
C SER A 256 -27.08 -9.26 8.24
N GLN A 257 -25.88 -9.57 8.75
CA GLN A 257 -24.83 -8.61 9.06
C GLN A 257 -23.50 -9.00 8.41
N VAL A 258 -23.15 -8.28 7.34
CA VAL A 258 -21.93 -8.51 6.56
C VAL A 258 -20.89 -7.45 6.93
N PRO A 259 -19.67 -7.82 7.39
CA PRO A 259 -18.59 -6.85 7.61
C PRO A 259 -18.25 -6.10 6.31
N LEU A 260 -17.63 -4.93 6.42
CA LEU A 260 -17.09 -4.22 5.27
C LEU A 260 -15.87 -4.96 4.72
N ARG A 261 -15.89 -5.38 3.46
CA ARG A 261 -14.78 -6.11 2.84
C ARG A 261 -13.89 -5.16 2.05
N VAL A 262 -12.66 -5.00 2.51
CA VAL A 262 -11.71 -4.01 1.99
C VAL A 262 -10.43 -4.69 1.53
N ASN A 263 -10.01 -4.41 0.30
CA ASN A 263 -8.65 -4.69 -0.14
C ASN A 263 -7.74 -3.46 0.03
N LEU A 264 -6.47 -3.67 0.38
CA LEU A 264 -5.51 -2.63 0.70
C LEU A 264 -4.22 -2.89 -0.09
N ALA A 265 -3.77 -1.95 -0.92
CA ALA A 265 -2.63 -2.20 -1.80
C ALA A 265 -1.65 -1.04 -1.99
N GLY A 266 -0.35 -1.34 -1.92
CA GLY A 266 0.75 -0.43 -2.23
C GLY A 266 1.50 -0.90 -3.47
N THR A 267 0.89 -0.78 -4.66
CA THR A 267 1.41 -1.44 -5.87
C THR A 267 2.83 -0.99 -6.22
N THR A 268 3.59 -1.90 -6.87
CA THR A 268 4.98 -1.63 -7.24
C THR A 268 5.10 -0.38 -8.11
N CYS A 269 5.84 0.60 -7.60
CA CYS A 269 5.93 1.93 -8.22
C CYS A 269 7.20 2.17 -9.04
N VAL A 270 8.03 1.14 -9.28
CA VAL A 270 9.35 1.31 -9.94
C VAL A 270 9.22 1.89 -11.35
N GLY A 271 8.20 1.48 -12.12
CA GLY A 271 7.94 2.04 -13.44
C GLY A 271 7.50 3.52 -13.43
N TRP A 272 7.01 4.02 -12.29
CA TRP A 272 6.36 5.32 -12.14
C TRP A 272 7.16 6.29 -11.26
N SER A 273 8.09 5.79 -10.46
CA SER A 273 8.83 6.57 -9.47
C SER A 273 9.92 7.42 -10.12
N ALA A 274 10.15 8.62 -9.58
CA ALA A 274 11.24 9.48 -10.04
C ALA A 274 12.64 8.91 -9.75
N VAL A 275 12.79 7.96 -8.81
CA VAL A 275 14.04 7.19 -8.58
C VAL A 275 14.04 5.83 -9.28
N GLY A 276 12.93 5.44 -9.93
CA GLY A 276 12.81 4.18 -10.64
C GLY A 276 13.22 4.27 -12.11
N SER A 277 12.91 3.22 -12.87
CA SER A 277 13.25 3.11 -14.30
C SER A 277 12.44 4.06 -15.19
N ARG A 278 11.34 4.62 -14.67
CA ARG A 278 10.43 5.52 -15.39
C ARG A 278 9.89 4.95 -16.71
N LYS A 279 9.86 3.61 -16.84
CA LYS A 279 9.31 2.90 -18.02
C LYS A 279 7.78 2.99 -18.12
N GLY A 280 7.09 3.48 -17.09
CA GLY A 280 5.64 3.60 -17.04
C GLY A 280 4.96 2.26 -17.37
N PHE A 281 4.03 2.29 -18.32
CA PHE A 281 3.31 1.12 -18.83
C PHE A 281 4.21 0.04 -19.47
N GLY A 282 5.46 0.34 -19.81
CA GLY A 282 6.43 -0.64 -20.32
C GLY A 282 7.22 -1.36 -19.22
N HIS A 283 6.91 -1.15 -17.94
CA HIS A 283 7.61 -1.81 -16.84
C HIS A 283 7.10 -3.24 -16.60
N THR A 284 7.95 -4.15 -16.13
CA THR A 284 7.58 -5.55 -15.87
C THR A 284 6.58 -5.71 -14.71
N SER A 285 6.55 -4.74 -13.78
CA SER A 285 5.56 -4.72 -12.68
C SER A 285 4.11 -4.56 -13.15
N GLU A 286 3.89 -4.19 -14.41
CA GLU A 286 2.54 -4.02 -14.95
C GLU A 286 1.79 -5.36 -15.01
N VAL A 287 2.48 -6.50 -15.16
CA VAL A 287 1.86 -7.83 -15.14
C VAL A 287 1.20 -8.12 -13.79
N ALA A 288 1.95 -7.97 -12.69
CA ALA A 288 1.42 -8.17 -11.34
C ALA A 288 0.31 -7.16 -11.01
N HIS A 289 0.41 -5.93 -11.53
CA HIS A 289 -0.67 -4.95 -11.43
C HIS A 289 -1.94 -5.43 -12.16
N SER A 290 -1.83 -5.98 -13.37
CA SER A 290 -2.96 -6.52 -14.13
C SER A 290 -3.64 -7.67 -13.41
N VAL A 291 -2.89 -8.57 -12.77
CA VAL A 291 -3.45 -9.62 -11.90
C VAL A 291 -4.26 -9.00 -10.76
N TRP A 292 -3.66 -8.06 -10.02
CA TRP A 292 -4.33 -7.38 -8.90
C TRP A 292 -5.61 -6.67 -9.36
N LEU A 293 -5.55 -5.87 -10.44
CA LEU A 293 -6.67 -5.08 -10.95
C LEU A 293 -7.85 -5.97 -11.37
N ASN A 294 -7.57 -7.05 -12.11
CA ASN A 294 -8.61 -7.95 -12.61
C ASN A 294 -9.19 -8.85 -11.50
N GLU A 295 -8.44 -9.12 -10.42
CA GLU A 295 -8.99 -9.75 -9.21
C GLU A 295 -10.04 -8.84 -8.54
N ARG A 296 -9.82 -7.51 -8.51
CA ARG A 296 -10.81 -6.55 -7.99
C ARG A 296 -12.08 -6.54 -8.84
N LEU A 297 -11.95 -6.55 -10.18
CA LEU A 297 -13.09 -6.69 -11.10
C LEU A 297 -13.91 -7.93 -10.77
N HIS A 298 -13.25 -9.09 -10.73
CA HIS A 298 -13.89 -10.37 -10.42
C HIS A 298 -14.56 -10.35 -9.04
N ASN A 299 -13.87 -9.84 -8.01
CA ASN A 299 -14.40 -9.80 -6.66
C ASN A 299 -15.59 -8.85 -6.53
N ALA A 300 -15.62 -7.72 -7.23
CA ALA A 300 -16.78 -6.83 -7.24
C ALA A 300 -17.98 -7.48 -7.93
N GLU A 301 -17.77 -8.16 -9.06
CA GLU A 301 -18.79 -8.91 -9.80
C GLU A 301 -19.36 -10.07 -8.98
N ALA A 302 -18.49 -10.79 -8.26
CA ALA A 302 -18.85 -11.89 -7.37
C ALA A 302 -19.37 -11.41 -6.00
N LEU A 303 -19.53 -10.10 -5.80
CA LEU A 303 -19.92 -9.49 -4.53
C LEU A 303 -19.05 -9.93 -3.34
N LYS A 304 -17.76 -10.21 -3.56
CA LYS A 304 -16.76 -10.60 -2.54
C LYS A 304 -15.97 -9.41 -1.99
N GLU A 305 -16.06 -8.24 -2.61
CA GLU A 305 -15.36 -7.03 -2.22
C GLU A 305 -16.30 -5.82 -2.26
N ASP A 306 -16.21 -4.97 -1.23
CA ASP A 306 -17.01 -3.74 -1.15
C ASP A 306 -16.20 -2.53 -1.62
N MET A 307 -14.90 -2.50 -1.34
CA MET A 307 -14.00 -1.46 -1.80
C MET A 307 -12.53 -1.88 -1.75
N PHE A 308 -11.67 -1.08 -2.38
CA PHE A 308 -10.23 -1.11 -2.15
C PHE A 308 -9.67 0.27 -1.79
N ILE A 309 -8.54 0.27 -1.09
CA ILE A 309 -7.69 1.43 -0.80
C ILE A 309 -6.33 1.18 -1.44
N HIS A 310 -5.82 2.18 -2.15
CA HIS A 310 -4.58 2.07 -2.91
C HIS A 310 -3.64 3.26 -2.63
N GLU A 311 -2.36 2.98 -2.49
CA GLU A 311 -1.27 3.96 -2.39
C GLU A 311 -0.26 3.72 -3.50
N CYS A 312 0.19 4.82 -4.13
CA CYS A 312 1.34 4.78 -5.04
C CYS A 312 2.00 6.16 -5.15
N THR A 313 3.10 6.27 -5.91
CA THR A 313 3.83 7.52 -6.12
C THR A 313 2.97 8.60 -6.79
N MET A 314 3.34 9.87 -6.61
CA MET A 314 2.63 11.03 -7.18
C MET A 314 2.48 11.05 -8.71
N LEU A 315 3.36 10.32 -9.39
CA LEU A 315 3.38 10.19 -10.86
C LEU A 315 2.54 9.02 -11.36
N TYR A 316 1.96 8.22 -10.46
CA TYR A 316 1.08 7.13 -10.81
C TYR A 316 -0.20 7.67 -11.51
N PRO A 317 -0.52 7.21 -12.74
CA PRO A 317 -1.67 7.67 -13.50
C PRO A 317 -2.93 6.93 -13.08
N ALA A 318 -3.48 7.31 -11.92
CA ALA A 318 -4.63 6.62 -11.32
C ALA A 318 -5.89 6.63 -12.20
N GLN A 319 -6.08 7.63 -13.06
CA GLN A 319 -7.21 7.67 -13.97
C GLN A 319 -7.13 6.50 -14.97
N GLU A 320 -6.02 6.42 -15.70
CA GLU A 320 -5.79 5.44 -16.75
C GLU A 320 -5.60 4.02 -16.20
N LYS A 321 -5.00 3.88 -15.02
CA LYS A 321 -4.67 2.57 -14.41
C LYS A 321 -5.77 1.98 -13.54
N LEU A 322 -6.62 2.80 -12.95
CA LEU A 322 -7.66 2.35 -12.02
C LEU A 322 -9.05 2.80 -12.46
N ALA A 323 -9.26 4.10 -12.67
CA ALA A 323 -10.60 4.64 -12.88
C ALA A 323 -11.22 4.18 -14.20
N ASP A 324 -10.49 4.26 -15.31
CA ASP A 324 -11.02 3.87 -16.62
C ASP A 324 -11.29 2.35 -16.68
N PRO A 325 -10.36 1.46 -16.29
CA PRO A 325 -10.58 0.01 -16.37
C PRO A 325 -11.66 -0.52 -15.42
N LEU A 326 -11.88 0.15 -14.28
CA LEU A 326 -12.86 -0.23 -13.27
C LEU A 326 -14.16 0.56 -13.38
N SER A 327 -14.31 1.42 -14.38
CA SER A 327 -15.43 2.36 -14.49
C SER A 327 -16.81 1.69 -14.52
N GLU A 328 -16.89 0.43 -14.94
CA GLU A 328 -18.14 -0.34 -14.98
C GLU A 328 -18.58 -0.83 -13.58
N THR A 329 -17.62 -1.27 -12.76
CA THR A 329 -17.88 -1.94 -11.48
C THR A 329 -17.68 -1.03 -10.27
N HIS A 330 -16.85 0.01 -10.39
CA HIS A 330 -16.44 0.85 -9.27
C HIS A 330 -16.70 2.34 -9.52
N VAL A 331 -16.88 3.08 -8.42
CA VAL A 331 -16.58 4.51 -8.36
C VAL A 331 -15.14 4.66 -7.87
N VAL A 332 -14.24 5.13 -8.72
CA VAL A 332 -12.83 5.32 -8.37
C VAL A 332 -12.56 6.79 -8.04
N LEU A 333 -11.94 7.01 -6.89
CA LEU A 333 -11.60 8.30 -6.32
C LEU A 333 -10.09 8.38 -6.16
N SER A 334 -9.49 9.56 -6.33
CA SER A 334 -8.05 9.73 -6.15
C SER A 334 -7.71 11.15 -5.70
N ILE A 335 -6.80 11.24 -4.75
CA ILE A 335 -6.23 12.49 -4.25
C ILE A 335 -4.70 12.43 -4.30
N LYS A 336 -4.07 13.60 -4.21
CA LYS A 336 -2.62 13.74 -4.08
C LYS A 336 -2.31 14.44 -2.77
N THR A 337 -1.71 13.72 -1.83
CA THR A 337 -1.43 14.24 -0.49
C THR A 337 -0.18 13.57 0.09
N GLY A 338 0.29 14.07 1.23
CA GLY A 338 1.38 13.48 1.99
C GLY A 338 1.28 13.81 3.47
N PRO A 339 2.08 13.14 4.32
CA PRO A 339 2.12 13.42 5.76
C PRO A 339 2.38 14.90 6.06
N GLN A 340 3.19 15.58 5.24
CA GLN A 340 3.50 16.99 5.47
C GLN A 340 2.32 17.95 5.28
N SER A 341 1.42 17.69 4.33
CA SER A 341 0.17 18.48 4.22
C SER A 341 -0.77 18.28 5.40
N GLN A 342 -0.49 17.28 6.23
CA GLN A 342 -1.29 16.84 7.36
C GLN A 342 -0.59 17.10 8.70
N GLY A 343 0.51 17.89 8.69
CA GLY A 343 1.25 18.31 9.88
C GLY A 343 2.26 17.28 10.41
N PHE A 344 2.47 16.16 9.72
CA PHE A 344 3.44 15.14 10.11
C PHE A 344 4.76 15.34 9.34
N PRO A 345 5.92 15.54 9.99
CA PRO A 345 7.10 16.16 9.36
C PRO A 345 7.94 15.19 8.50
N SER A 346 7.30 14.50 7.56
CA SER A 346 7.92 13.63 6.56
C SER A 346 7.55 14.09 5.15
N SER A 347 8.48 14.04 4.22
CA SER A 347 8.25 14.34 2.81
C SER A 347 7.95 13.06 2.05
N ARG A 348 6.67 12.67 2.02
CA ARG A 348 6.23 11.43 1.35
C ARG A 348 4.90 11.64 0.63
N ASN A 349 4.92 12.50 -0.38
CA ASN A 349 3.74 12.71 -1.23
C ASN A 349 3.41 11.46 -2.05
N ARG A 350 2.12 11.16 -2.15
CA ARG A 350 1.57 9.98 -2.80
C ARG A 350 0.26 10.31 -3.50
N THR A 351 -0.03 9.52 -4.53
CA THR A 351 -1.39 9.39 -5.04
C THR A 351 -2.08 8.34 -4.17
N LEU A 352 -3.15 8.75 -3.49
CA LEU A 352 -4.00 7.85 -2.70
C LEU A 352 -5.32 7.68 -3.43
N SER A 353 -5.71 6.44 -3.69
CA SER A 353 -6.88 6.08 -4.47
C SER A 353 -7.79 5.15 -3.69
N ALA A 354 -9.06 5.13 -4.06
CA ALA A 354 -10.02 4.16 -3.55
C ALA A 354 -11.01 3.81 -4.66
N GLY A 355 -11.41 2.54 -4.76
CA GLY A 355 -12.49 2.12 -5.64
C GLY A 355 -13.60 1.50 -4.81
N LEU A 356 -14.82 1.96 -5.04
CA LEU A 356 -16.00 1.56 -4.30
C LEU A 356 -16.91 0.76 -5.21
N SER A 357 -17.23 -0.50 -4.85
CA SER A 357 -18.09 -1.36 -5.65
C SER A 357 -19.47 -0.72 -5.77
N LYS A 358 -19.89 -0.43 -7.01
CA LYS A 358 -21.21 0.15 -7.32
C LYS A 358 -22.34 -0.76 -6.89
N ALA A 359 -22.09 -2.07 -6.84
CA ALA A 359 -23.06 -3.07 -6.45
C ALA A 359 -23.37 -3.05 -4.95
N THR A 360 -22.36 -2.84 -4.10
CA THR A 360 -22.52 -2.97 -2.64
C THR A 360 -22.40 -1.67 -1.85
N THR A 361 -21.97 -0.58 -2.48
CA THR A 361 -21.73 0.70 -1.80
C THR A 361 -22.33 1.91 -2.53
N ILE A 362 -22.42 3.03 -1.80
CA ILE A 362 -22.85 4.34 -2.31
C ILE A 362 -21.86 5.39 -1.80
N TRP A 363 -21.31 6.17 -2.74
CA TRP A 363 -20.48 7.33 -2.44
C TRP A 363 -21.35 8.56 -2.19
N MET A 364 -21.14 9.21 -1.05
CA MET A 364 -21.88 10.40 -0.60
C MET A 364 -21.06 11.69 -0.68
N GLY A 365 -19.79 11.59 -1.08
CA GLY A 365 -18.88 12.73 -1.19
C GLY A 365 -18.86 13.37 -2.58
N PRO A 366 -17.99 14.38 -2.79
CA PRO A 366 -17.75 14.95 -4.11
C PRO A 366 -17.09 13.94 -5.06
N THR A 367 -17.41 14.00 -6.35
CA THR A 367 -16.84 13.11 -7.39
C THR A 367 -15.86 13.83 -8.32
N ALA A 368 -16.00 15.15 -8.50
CA ALA A 368 -15.07 15.93 -9.30
C ALA A 368 -13.68 15.99 -8.60
N PRO A 369 -12.56 15.71 -9.28
CA PRO A 369 -11.25 15.57 -8.63
C PRO A 369 -10.79 16.79 -7.82
N ASP A 370 -11.04 18.00 -8.30
CA ASP A 370 -10.68 19.24 -7.60
C ASP A 370 -11.54 19.47 -6.36
N LEU A 371 -12.83 19.12 -6.44
CA LEU A 371 -13.75 19.20 -5.31
C LEU A 371 -13.46 18.14 -4.25
N LEU A 372 -13.07 16.94 -4.67
CA LEU A 372 -12.62 15.84 -3.83
C LEU A 372 -11.36 16.23 -3.05
N GLN A 373 -10.33 16.71 -3.74
CA GLN A 373 -9.10 17.18 -3.11
C GLN A 373 -9.37 18.30 -2.09
N ARG A 374 -10.16 19.32 -2.46
CA ARG A 374 -10.51 20.42 -1.56
C ARG A 374 -11.30 19.98 -0.34
N ASP A 375 -12.25 19.06 -0.50
CA ASP A 375 -13.04 18.55 0.62
C ASP A 375 -12.16 17.73 1.57
N PHE A 376 -11.26 16.88 1.05
CA PHE A 376 -10.25 16.18 1.84
C PHE A 376 -9.35 17.16 2.62
N ASP A 377 -8.79 18.17 1.94
CA ASP A 377 -7.92 19.17 2.56
C ASP A 377 -8.66 19.99 3.61
N SER A 378 -9.95 20.29 3.42
CA SER A 378 -10.76 21.02 4.42
C SER A 378 -10.88 20.28 5.77
N ILE A 379 -10.73 18.95 5.74
CA ILE A 379 -10.81 18.09 6.92
C ILE A 379 -9.43 17.86 7.51
N PHE A 380 -8.43 17.56 6.69
CA PHE A 380 -7.15 17.00 7.16
C PHE A 380 -5.94 17.91 6.98
N ALA A 381 -6.04 18.99 6.19
CA ALA A 381 -4.91 19.87 5.97
C ALA A 381 -4.60 20.66 7.24
N THR A 382 -3.32 20.67 7.60
CA THR A 382 -2.79 21.45 8.72
C THR A 382 -1.47 22.11 8.34
N THR A 383 -1.08 23.14 9.08
CA THR A 383 0.27 23.71 8.96
C THR A 383 1.32 22.71 9.43
N MET A 384 2.55 22.89 8.96
CA MET A 384 3.72 22.19 9.47
C MET A 384 4.36 23.00 10.59
N GLU A 385 4.26 22.54 11.83
CA GLU A 385 4.85 23.22 13.00
C GLU A 385 6.11 22.49 13.52
N LEU A 386 6.40 21.28 13.01
CA LEU A 386 7.54 20.45 13.43
C LEU A 386 8.49 20.20 12.26
N SER A 387 9.74 19.89 12.60
CA SER A 387 10.73 19.40 11.66
C SER A 387 10.93 17.88 11.80
N GLY A 388 11.58 17.26 10.81
CA GLY A 388 11.91 15.84 10.82
C GLY A 388 12.86 15.41 11.93
N ASN A 389 13.48 16.38 12.64
CA ASN A 389 14.33 16.10 13.80
C ASN A 389 13.56 15.47 14.96
N ILE A 390 12.23 15.62 15.02
CA ILE A 390 11.43 14.94 16.05
C ILE A 390 11.52 13.42 16.01
N PHE A 391 11.98 12.84 14.90
CA PHE A 391 12.11 11.38 14.76
C PHE A 391 13.46 10.86 15.27
N PHE A 392 14.41 11.73 15.64
CA PHE A 392 15.72 11.36 16.16
C PHE A 392 15.65 11.01 17.66
N LEU A 393 14.79 10.03 17.98
CA LEU A 393 14.35 9.67 19.33
C LEU A 393 15.27 8.68 20.06
N GLU A 394 16.22 8.04 19.38
CA GLU A 394 17.16 7.10 20.01
C GLU A 394 18.10 7.85 20.96
N ASP A 395 17.88 7.65 22.26
CA ASP A 395 18.65 8.25 23.34
C ASP A 395 19.71 7.31 23.90
N ASP A 396 19.61 5.99 23.68
CA ASP A 396 20.62 5.04 24.13
C ASP A 396 21.95 5.28 23.39
N GLU A 397 22.88 5.90 24.09
CA GLU A 397 24.23 6.15 23.58
C GLU A 397 24.98 4.83 23.32
N THR A 398 24.67 3.76 24.05
CA THR A 398 25.27 2.44 23.89
C THR A 398 24.84 1.82 22.57
N GLN A 399 23.54 1.82 22.27
CA GLN A 399 23.03 1.31 21.00
C GLN A 399 23.56 2.12 19.81
N ARG A 400 23.61 3.46 19.94
CA ARG A 400 24.19 4.33 18.90
C ARG A 400 25.67 4.04 18.67
N ARG A 401 26.46 3.87 19.74
CA ARG A 401 27.88 3.49 19.65
C ARG A 401 28.05 2.11 19.03
N CYS A 402 27.21 1.14 19.36
CA CYS A 402 27.22 -0.20 18.76
C CYS A 402 27.01 -0.14 17.24
N ASN A 403 26.05 0.66 16.77
CA ASN A 403 25.78 0.84 15.34
C ASN A 403 26.96 1.51 14.62
N ILE A 404 27.56 2.52 15.24
CA ILE A 404 28.78 3.18 14.74
C ILE A 404 29.94 2.19 14.65
N ASP A 405 30.19 1.43 15.73
CA ASP A 405 31.26 0.44 15.79
C ASP A 405 31.09 -0.62 14.68
N LYS A 406 29.86 -1.10 14.43
CA LYS A 406 29.57 -2.03 13.33
C LYS A 406 29.89 -1.42 11.96
N ALA A 407 29.38 -0.21 11.68
CA ALA A 407 29.60 0.47 10.39
C ALA A 407 31.09 0.75 10.13
N VAL A 408 31.85 1.00 11.19
CA VAL A 408 33.29 1.21 11.17
C VAL A 408 34.06 -0.07 10.90
N CYS A 409 33.74 -1.13 11.64
CA CYS A 409 34.40 -2.43 11.52
C CYS A 409 34.24 -2.99 10.11
N GLN A 410 33.05 -2.82 9.51
CA GLN A 410 32.77 -3.16 8.12
C GLN A 410 33.67 -2.44 7.10
N ARG A 411 34.37 -1.37 7.51
CA ARG A 411 35.29 -0.61 6.66
C ARG A 411 36.76 -0.76 7.03
N GLY A 412 37.09 -1.69 7.92
CA GLY A 412 38.47 -1.95 8.33
C GLY A 412 39.14 -0.76 9.03
N ARG A 413 38.38 0.16 9.63
CA ARG A 413 38.94 1.31 10.36
C ARG A 413 39.26 0.94 11.81
N ASN A 414 40.37 1.46 12.33
CA ASN A 414 40.79 1.21 13.71
C ASN A 414 39.88 1.95 14.71
N ARG A 415 39.24 1.19 15.61
CA ARG A 415 38.33 1.68 16.65
C ARG A 415 38.95 2.76 17.55
N LEU A 416 40.24 2.67 17.85
CA LEU A 416 40.92 3.62 18.74
C LEU A 416 41.01 5.01 18.12
N VAL A 417 41.19 5.11 16.80
CA VAL A 417 41.24 6.39 16.09
C VAL A 417 39.91 7.14 16.22
N LEU A 418 38.80 6.40 16.22
CA LEU A 418 37.46 6.97 16.23
C LEU A 418 37.03 7.54 17.56
N GLN A 419 37.54 7.01 18.67
CA GLN A 419 37.24 7.54 20.00
C GLN A 419 37.72 8.98 20.18
N SER A 420 38.69 9.42 19.37
CA SER A 420 39.22 10.79 19.37
C SER A 420 38.48 11.74 18.44
N LEU A 421 37.62 11.24 17.54
CA LEU A 421 36.90 12.07 16.59
C LEU A 421 35.72 12.77 17.25
N ASN A 422 35.44 14.01 16.83
CA ASN A 422 34.17 14.64 17.16
C ASN A 422 33.01 13.91 16.44
N ARG A 423 31.77 14.20 16.83
CA ARG A 423 30.57 13.52 16.29
C ARG A 423 30.47 13.63 14.76
N TRP A 424 30.85 14.76 14.19
CA TRP A 424 30.77 15.02 12.76
C TRP A 424 31.81 14.23 11.96
N ASP A 425 33.06 14.23 12.42
CA ASP A 425 34.14 13.46 11.79
C ASP A 425 33.92 11.95 11.95
N LEU A 426 33.32 11.54 13.06
CA LEU A 426 32.88 10.17 13.30
C LEU A 426 31.78 9.77 12.30
N LEU A 427 30.76 10.61 12.12
CA LEU A 427 29.71 10.38 11.12
C LEU A 427 30.31 10.24 9.71
N GLN A 428 31.15 11.18 9.28
CA GLN A 428 31.83 11.11 7.98
C GLN A 428 32.61 9.80 7.81
N SER A 429 33.25 9.35 8.90
CA SER A 429 33.98 8.07 8.91
C SER A 429 33.08 6.84 8.79
N CYS A 430 31.81 6.97 9.21
CA CYS A 430 30.76 5.95 9.14
C CYS A 430 29.93 5.99 7.84
N LEU A 431 30.16 6.96 6.93
CA LEU A 431 29.49 7.02 5.62
C LEU A 431 30.34 6.47 4.46
N ALA A 432 29.71 5.79 3.49
CA ALA A 432 30.42 5.28 2.33
C ALA A 432 31.07 6.44 1.56
N PRO A 433 32.17 6.26 0.82
CA PRO A 433 32.88 7.38 0.18
C PRO A 433 31.96 8.30 -0.65
N GLY A 434 31.00 7.73 -1.39
CA GLY A 434 29.99 8.50 -2.12
C GLY A 434 29.06 9.30 -1.21
N ALA A 435 28.54 8.68 -0.15
CA ALA A 435 27.69 9.33 0.83
C ALA A 435 28.41 10.43 1.63
N ALA A 436 29.69 10.24 1.96
CA ALA A 436 30.51 11.26 2.61
C ALA A 436 30.77 12.48 1.70
N THR A 437 30.96 12.27 0.40
CA THR A 437 31.04 13.36 -0.58
C THR A 437 29.72 14.12 -0.67
N ARG A 438 28.60 13.41 -0.77
CA ARG A 438 27.26 14.03 -0.79
C ARG A 438 26.95 14.78 0.49
N LEU A 439 27.39 14.29 1.65
CA LEU A 439 27.25 15.00 2.93
C LEU A 439 27.93 16.38 2.88
N ARG A 440 29.14 16.48 2.32
CA ARG A 440 29.85 17.78 2.18
C ARG A 440 29.11 18.72 1.24
N GLU A 441 28.63 18.24 0.10
CA GLU A 441 27.85 19.06 -0.83
C GLU A 441 26.52 19.53 -0.24
N TYR A 442 25.87 18.72 0.61
CA TYR A 442 24.68 19.15 1.33
C TYR A 442 25.00 20.23 2.37
N ASP A 443 26.16 20.19 3.02
CA ASP A 443 26.59 21.21 3.99
C ASP A 443 26.73 22.59 3.33
N GLU A 444 27.26 22.64 2.10
CA GLU A 444 27.35 23.87 1.29
C GLU A 444 25.96 24.43 0.94
N LYS A 445 24.97 23.56 0.69
CA LYS A 445 23.60 23.94 0.32
C LYS A 445 22.71 24.26 1.53
N ARG A 446 23.10 23.82 2.74
CA ARG A 446 22.32 23.93 3.97
C ARG A 446 21.93 25.36 4.33
N ALA A 447 22.86 26.31 4.15
CA ALA A 447 22.67 27.71 4.56
C ALA A 447 21.40 28.35 3.96
N ASN A 448 20.95 27.87 2.79
CA ASN A 448 19.78 28.39 2.09
C ASN A 448 18.49 27.58 2.31
N ARG A 449 18.53 26.50 3.10
CA ARG A 449 17.45 25.51 3.21
C ARG A 449 17.12 25.08 4.64
N VAL A 450 17.86 25.60 5.60
CA VAL A 450 17.60 25.40 7.02
C VAL A 450 16.32 26.14 7.41
N ASP A 451 15.49 25.53 8.27
CA ASP A 451 14.34 26.24 8.84
C ASP A 451 14.78 27.23 9.94
N PRO A 452 13.87 28.07 10.48
CA PRO A 452 14.20 29.00 11.55
C PRO A 452 14.74 28.35 12.83
N GLU A 453 14.48 27.05 13.05
CA GLU A 453 14.93 26.31 14.23
C GLU A 453 16.30 25.63 14.01
N GLY A 454 16.87 25.75 12.81
CA GLY A 454 18.15 25.13 12.49
C GLY A 454 18.03 23.71 11.92
N ALA A 455 16.83 23.22 11.67
CA ALA A 455 16.61 21.86 11.17
C ALA A 455 17.00 21.74 9.70
N PHE A 456 17.86 20.77 9.42
CA PHE A 456 18.22 20.37 8.08
C PHE A 456 18.56 18.89 8.06
N LEU A 457 17.83 18.15 7.24
CA LEU A 457 17.95 16.73 7.02
C LEU A 457 18.14 16.45 5.54
N ALA A 458 18.93 15.43 5.21
CA ALA A 458 19.08 14.94 3.85
C ALA A 458 19.33 13.44 3.84
N ASP A 459 18.82 12.76 2.82
CA ASP A 459 19.26 11.41 2.51
C ASP A 459 20.57 11.50 1.74
N VAL A 460 21.68 11.14 2.37
CA VAL A 460 23.01 11.26 1.77
C VAL A 460 23.28 10.16 0.74
N GLU A 461 22.32 9.32 0.40
CA GLU A 461 22.38 8.48 -0.81
C GLU A 461 21.84 9.19 -2.06
N HIS A 462 21.20 10.34 -1.91
CA HIS A 462 20.75 11.16 -3.03
C HIS A 462 21.70 12.31 -3.33
N TRP A 463 21.89 12.59 -4.62
CA TRP A 463 22.67 13.76 -5.02
C TRP A 463 21.90 15.06 -4.74
N PRO A 464 22.54 16.07 -4.14
CA PRO A 464 21.88 17.33 -3.85
C PRO A 464 21.41 18.04 -5.13
N GLY A 465 20.09 18.19 -5.28
CA GLY A 465 19.47 18.88 -6.43
C GLY A 465 18.87 17.96 -7.49
N GLN A 466 19.02 16.63 -7.37
CA GLN A 466 18.23 15.69 -8.16
C GLN A 466 16.78 15.63 -7.65
N CYS A 467 15.83 15.26 -8.52
CA CYS A 467 14.37 15.42 -8.38
C CYS A 467 13.74 15.05 -7.02
N LEU A 468 14.36 14.17 -6.23
CA LEU A 468 13.87 13.73 -4.91
C LEU A 468 14.85 14.05 -3.75
N GLY A 469 16.05 14.54 -4.04
CA GLY A 469 17.14 14.79 -3.11
C GLY A 469 17.18 16.21 -2.52
N SER A 470 16.03 16.85 -2.31
CA SER A 470 16.02 18.15 -1.65
C SER A 470 16.18 17.98 -0.14
N GLY A 471 17.41 18.10 0.36
CA GLY A 471 17.63 18.31 1.79
C GLY A 471 16.86 19.54 2.27
N GLY A 472 16.32 19.49 3.48
CA GLY A 472 15.43 20.49 4.07
C GLY A 472 14.97 20.10 5.48
N PRO A 473 13.96 20.76 6.05
CA PRO A 473 13.56 20.53 7.44
C PRO A 473 12.73 19.27 7.65
N LEU A 474 12.21 18.63 6.60
CA LEU A 474 11.36 17.44 6.71
C LEU A 474 12.20 16.17 6.63
N PHE A 475 11.73 15.09 7.27
CA PHE A 475 12.32 13.77 7.09
C PHE A 475 12.14 13.33 5.61
N PRO A 476 13.21 13.04 4.85
CA PRO A 476 13.10 12.73 3.43
C PRO A 476 12.25 11.50 3.12
N CYS A 477 11.78 11.38 1.88
CA CYS A 477 11.10 10.17 1.42
C CYS A 477 12.06 8.98 1.58
N GLN A 478 11.60 7.95 2.29
CA GLN A 478 12.43 6.79 2.58
C GLN A 478 12.48 5.85 1.38
N LEU A 479 13.69 5.56 0.92
CA LEU A 479 13.96 4.43 0.02
C LEU A 479 14.40 3.21 0.83
N LYS A 480 14.51 2.06 0.16
CA LYS A 480 14.92 0.79 0.79
C LYS A 480 16.33 0.84 1.42
N HIS A 481 17.17 1.79 1.01
CA HIS A 481 18.58 1.91 1.43
C HIS A 481 18.96 3.33 1.86
N GLY A 482 17.99 4.18 2.24
CA GLY A 482 18.26 5.58 2.54
C GLY A 482 19.12 5.79 3.80
N THR A 483 20.07 6.73 3.73
CA THR A 483 20.90 7.16 4.87
C THR A 483 20.53 8.59 5.22
N VAL A 484 19.48 8.77 6.02
CA VAL A 484 19.02 10.11 6.43
C VAL A 484 19.92 10.66 7.52
N VAL A 485 20.53 11.82 7.29
CA VAL A 485 21.39 12.52 8.26
C VAL A 485 20.69 13.78 8.74
N SER A 486 20.76 14.03 10.05
CA SER A 486 20.40 15.33 10.65
C SER A 486 21.66 16.11 11.02
N TRP A 487 21.75 17.35 10.55
CA TRP A 487 22.84 18.25 10.92
C TRP A 487 22.73 18.77 12.35
N GLN A 488 21.50 18.88 12.88
CA GLN A 488 21.28 19.30 14.27
C GLN A 488 21.71 18.20 15.24
N HIS A 489 21.38 16.94 14.94
CA HIS A 489 21.79 15.80 15.77
C HIS A 489 23.19 15.26 15.43
N GLN A 490 23.78 15.69 14.31
CA GLN A 490 25.10 15.24 13.81
C GLN A 490 25.23 13.72 13.71
N ARG A 491 24.18 13.04 13.25
CA ARG A 491 24.17 11.58 13.07
C ARG A 491 23.19 11.16 11.98
N ALA A 492 23.34 9.92 11.53
CA ALA A 492 22.34 9.24 10.73
C ALA A 492 21.15 8.77 11.59
N ALA A 493 19.98 8.68 10.97
CA ALA A 493 18.80 8.07 11.55
C ALA A 493 18.97 6.53 11.59
N THR A 494 18.45 5.91 12.65
CA THR A 494 18.37 4.45 12.78
C THR A 494 17.15 3.91 12.03
N GLY A 495 17.11 2.60 11.81
CA GLY A 495 15.98 1.91 11.18
C GLY A 495 14.68 2.06 11.97
N MET A 496 14.74 2.08 13.30
CA MET A 496 13.56 2.37 14.13
C MET A 496 13.07 3.81 13.94
N GLU A 497 13.97 4.78 13.77
CA GLU A 497 13.60 6.17 13.50
C GLU A 497 12.99 6.33 12.10
N HIS A 498 13.43 5.53 11.12
CA HIS A 498 12.74 5.43 9.83
C HIS A 498 11.30 4.93 10.01
N LEU A 499 11.07 3.88 10.79
CA LEU A 499 9.72 3.38 11.07
C LEU A 499 8.86 4.41 11.81
N ALA A 500 9.42 5.11 12.80
CA ALA A 500 8.75 6.21 13.49
C ALA A 500 8.34 7.33 12.52
N ALA A 501 9.21 7.68 11.56
CA ALA A 501 8.90 8.65 10.52
C ALA A 501 7.84 8.16 9.49
N GLN A 502 7.46 6.87 9.48
CA GLN A 502 6.26 6.37 8.79
C GLN A 502 5.00 6.40 9.68
N GLY A 503 5.14 6.66 10.98
CA GLY A 503 4.04 6.72 11.94
C GLY A 503 3.94 5.51 12.88
N TYR A 504 4.89 4.57 12.85
CA TYR A 504 4.89 3.43 13.77
C TYR A 504 5.28 3.84 15.19
N HIS A 505 4.57 3.31 16.18
CA HIS A 505 4.87 3.55 17.59
C HIS A 505 5.99 2.59 18.04
N VAL A 506 7.25 2.93 17.81
CA VAL A 506 8.40 2.06 18.17
C VAL A 506 9.22 2.58 19.36
N PHE A 507 8.87 3.76 19.90
CA PHE A 507 9.53 4.37 21.06
C PHE A 507 8.50 4.63 22.17
N ASP A 508 8.91 4.53 23.44
CA ASP A 508 7.99 4.72 24.57
C ASP A 508 7.48 6.17 24.67
N VAL A 509 8.29 7.13 24.22
CA VAL A 509 7.95 8.57 24.23
C VAL A 509 6.73 8.92 23.36
N VAL A 510 6.38 8.06 22.40
CA VAL A 510 5.26 8.28 21.47
C VAL A 510 3.98 7.54 21.85
N GLY A 511 4.02 6.71 22.89
CA GLY A 511 2.88 5.94 23.39
C GLY A 511 3.12 4.43 23.38
N PRO A 512 2.05 3.62 23.51
CA PRO A 512 2.15 2.16 23.49
C PRO A 512 2.80 1.67 22.19
N LYS A 513 3.82 0.82 22.35
CA LYS A 513 4.57 0.29 21.22
C LYS A 513 3.69 -0.59 20.32
N THR A 514 4.03 -0.63 19.03
CA THR A 514 3.42 -1.55 18.08
C THR A 514 3.67 -3.00 18.52
N PRO A 515 2.71 -3.93 18.33
CA PRO A 515 2.89 -5.35 18.63
C PRO A 515 4.02 -6.02 17.83
N LEU A 516 4.51 -5.35 16.79
CA LEU A 516 5.68 -5.76 16.02
C LEU A 516 7.01 -5.49 16.72
N TYR A 517 7.03 -4.71 17.81
CA TYR A 517 8.27 -4.20 18.39
C TYR A 517 9.26 -5.31 18.79
N SER A 518 8.77 -6.41 19.36
CA SER A 518 9.60 -7.56 19.72
C SER A 518 10.37 -8.10 18.52
N LEU A 519 9.69 -8.35 17.38
CA LEU A 519 10.37 -8.76 16.14
C LEU A 519 11.29 -7.66 15.61
N LEU A 520 10.79 -6.43 15.48
CA LEU A 520 11.54 -5.33 14.88
C LEU A 520 12.84 -5.03 15.65
N SER A 521 12.83 -5.17 16.98
CA SER A 521 14.01 -4.96 17.82
C SER A 521 15.13 -5.99 17.59
N THR A 522 14.82 -7.14 16.99
CA THR A 522 15.80 -8.18 16.65
C THR A 522 16.44 -7.98 15.27
N LEU A 523 15.82 -7.16 14.41
CA LEU A 523 16.31 -6.90 13.07
C LEU A 523 17.44 -5.88 13.08
N ASP A 524 18.41 -6.05 12.18
CA ASP A 524 19.43 -5.04 11.98
C ASP A 524 18.88 -3.77 11.29
N ASP A 525 19.68 -2.71 11.34
CA ASP A 525 19.34 -1.39 10.82
C ASP A 525 19.04 -1.40 9.31
N CYS A 526 19.70 -2.26 8.54
CA CYS A 526 19.52 -2.37 7.09
C CYS A 526 18.15 -2.99 6.77
N LYS A 527 17.80 -4.11 7.43
CA LYS A 527 16.49 -4.76 7.32
C LYS A 527 15.36 -3.82 7.71
N LEU A 528 15.51 -3.07 8.81
CA LEU A 528 14.52 -2.07 9.25
C LEU A 528 14.33 -0.94 8.22
N LYS A 529 15.41 -0.42 7.63
CA LYS A 529 15.34 0.58 6.56
C LYS A 529 14.68 0.03 5.30
N GLN A 530 14.97 -1.21 4.94
CA GLN A 530 14.33 -1.90 3.81
C GLN A 530 12.82 -2.04 4.03
N LEU A 531 12.39 -2.46 5.23
CA LEU A 531 10.97 -2.52 5.59
C LEU A 531 10.31 -1.14 5.50
N SER A 532 10.93 -0.13 6.09
CA SER A 532 10.39 1.24 6.12
C SER A 532 10.27 1.88 4.72
N GLY A 533 11.24 1.62 3.83
CA GLY A 533 11.19 2.06 2.44
C GLY A 533 10.04 1.45 1.63
N ASN A 534 9.59 0.24 2.01
CA ASN A 534 8.43 -0.42 1.41
C ASN A 534 7.11 -0.15 2.16
N GLY A 535 7.17 0.36 3.39
CA GLY A 535 5.98 0.65 4.20
C GLY A 535 5.22 1.89 3.72
N TRP A 536 4.01 2.10 4.22
CA TRP A 536 3.20 3.29 3.94
C TRP A 536 3.45 4.42 4.93
N SER A 537 3.07 5.65 4.56
CA SER A 537 2.86 6.70 5.55
C SER A 537 1.54 6.45 6.27
N LEU A 538 1.61 5.88 7.47
CA LEU A 538 0.42 5.51 8.25
C LEU A 538 -0.52 6.70 8.50
N PRO A 539 -0.03 7.91 8.88
CA PRO A 539 -0.91 9.07 9.07
C PRO A 539 -1.67 9.46 7.80
N ALA A 540 -0.99 9.45 6.65
CA ALA A 540 -1.59 9.87 5.38
C ALA A 540 -2.63 8.86 4.88
N VAL A 541 -2.30 7.56 4.93
CA VAL A 541 -3.23 6.50 4.52
C VAL A 541 -4.41 6.40 5.49
N CYS A 542 -4.19 6.55 6.80
CA CYS A 542 -5.28 6.61 7.77
C CYS A 542 -6.26 7.75 7.48
N ALA A 543 -5.75 8.96 7.18
CA ALA A 543 -6.61 10.08 6.82
C ALA A 543 -7.47 9.76 5.59
N TRP A 544 -6.88 9.11 4.59
CA TRP A 544 -7.60 8.68 3.38
C TRP A 544 -8.65 7.61 3.66
N MET A 545 -8.32 6.58 4.45
CA MET A 545 -9.28 5.53 4.86
C MET A 545 -10.48 6.14 5.59
N LEU A 546 -10.24 7.00 6.58
CA LEU A 546 -11.30 7.68 7.32
C LEU A 546 -12.14 8.60 6.43
N TYR A 547 -11.51 9.30 5.48
CA TYR A 547 -12.21 10.11 4.49
C TYR A 547 -13.18 9.28 3.65
N VAL A 548 -12.69 8.17 3.09
CA VAL A 548 -13.48 7.28 2.24
C VAL A 548 -14.62 6.65 3.04
N TRP A 549 -14.33 6.07 4.19
CA TRP A 549 -15.33 5.41 5.03
C TRP A 549 -16.42 6.37 5.52
N SER A 550 -16.07 7.58 5.94
CA SER A 550 -17.05 8.57 6.43
C SER A 550 -17.93 9.20 5.34
N ASN A 551 -17.59 9.00 4.08
CA ASN A 551 -18.39 9.42 2.92
C ASN A 551 -18.98 8.22 2.15
N THR A 552 -18.97 7.02 2.74
CA THR A 552 -19.52 5.82 2.12
C THR A 552 -20.67 5.25 2.94
N CYS A 553 -21.71 4.78 2.25
CA CYS A 553 -22.78 3.97 2.83
C CYS A 553 -22.78 2.59 2.17
N LYS A 554 -23.13 1.55 2.94
CA LYS A 554 -23.38 0.21 2.40
C LYS A 554 -24.79 0.13 1.82
N ARG A 555 -24.96 -0.52 0.67
CA ARG A 555 -26.27 -0.78 0.09
C ARG A 555 -26.99 -1.87 0.89
N PRO A 556 -28.31 -1.74 1.11
CA PRO A 556 -29.07 -2.79 1.78
C PRO A 556 -29.12 -4.06 0.92
N PRO A 557 -29.09 -5.27 1.52
CA PRO A 557 -29.11 -6.53 0.77
C PRO A 557 -30.27 -6.68 -0.22
N SER A 558 -31.45 -6.13 0.11
CA SER A 558 -32.64 -6.15 -0.75
C SER A 558 -32.43 -5.47 -2.11
N SER A 559 -31.50 -4.51 -2.20
CA SER A 559 -31.17 -3.84 -3.45
C SER A 559 -30.28 -4.67 -4.38
N LEU A 560 -29.55 -5.67 -3.84
CA LEU A 560 -28.64 -6.51 -4.60
C LEU A 560 -29.38 -7.47 -5.55
N LEU A 561 -30.50 -8.05 -5.11
CA LEU A 561 -31.30 -8.95 -5.94
C LEU A 561 -31.80 -8.25 -7.21
N ARG A 562 -32.20 -6.98 -7.10
CA ARG A 562 -32.60 -6.18 -8.26
C ARG A 562 -31.42 -5.86 -9.18
N PHE A 563 -30.26 -5.55 -8.59
CA PHE A 563 -29.06 -5.27 -9.37
C PHE A 563 -28.63 -6.49 -10.20
N LEU A 564 -28.58 -7.68 -9.58
CA LEU A 564 -28.23 -8.93 -10.27
C LEU A 564 -29.24 -9.30 -11.37
N ALA A 565 -30.54 -9.06 -11.14
CA ALA A 565 -31.57 -9.30 -12.15
C ALA A 565 -31.40 -8.39 -13.39
N CYS A 566 -31.08 -7.10 -13.19
CA CYS A 566 -30.88 -6.16 -14.29
C CYS A 566 -29.61 -6.44 -15.11
N SER A 567 -28.51 -6.86 -14.46
CA SER A 567 -27.24 -7.11 -15.15
C SER A 567 -27.29 -8.31 -16.10
N ARG A 568 -28.10 -9.34 -15.80
CA ARG A 568 -28.29 -10.50 -16.68
C ARG A 568 -29.08 -10.18 -17.95
N ILE A 569 -29.96 -9.17 -17.92
CA ILE A 569 -30.78 -8.81 -19.08
C ILE A 569 -29.96 -8.07 -20.13
N ARG A 570 -28.95 -7.28 -19.73
CA ARG A 570 -28.10 -6.51 -20.66
C ARG A 570 -27.04 -7.32 -21.40
N SER A 571 -26.71 -8.51 -20.94
CA SER A 571 -25.68 -9.36 -21.57
C SER A 571 -26.23 -10.28 -22.66
N GLY A 572 -27.54 -10.26 -22.92
CA GLY A 572 -28.19 -11.21 -23.83
C GLY A 572 -28.98 -10.59 -24.99
N SER A 573 -28.87 -9.29 -25.27
CA SER A 573 -29.76 -8.62 -26.25
C SER A 573 -29.13 -8.08 -27.54
N ASP A 574 -27.82 -8.24 -27.77
CA ASP A 574 -27.14 -7.47 -28.84
C ASP A 574 -26.65 -8.29 -30.04
N ASP A 575 -26.98 -9.59 -30.17
CA ASP A 575 -26.45 -10.41 -31.28
C ASP A 575 -27.45 -11.11 -32.22
N ASP A 576 -28.77 -10.98 -32.06
CA ASP A 576 -29.70 -11.58 -33.01
C ASP A 576 -30.77 -10.56 -33.47
N ASP A 577 -30.58 -10.01 -34.66
CA ASP A 577 -31.66 -9.86 -35.67
C ASP A 577 -31.11 -9.34 -37.01
N VAL A 578 -30.60 -10.27 -37.82
CA VAL A 578 -30.77 -10.24 -39.27
C VAL A 578 -31.60 -11.46 -39.68
N ASP A 579 -32.84 -11.14 -40.04
CA ASP A 579 -33.75 -11.79 -40.99
C ASP A 579 -34.70 -12.94 -40.61
N ASP A 580 -35.95 -12.65 -40.99
CA ASP A 580 -37.01 -13.49 -41.53
C ASP A 580 -37.76 -14.54 -40.69
N GLY A 581 -39.09 -14.31 -40.63
CA GLY A 581 -40.02 -15.38 -41.00
C GLY A 581 -40.94 -15.93 -39.90
N GLN A 582 -42.11 -15.29 -39.77
CA GLN A 582 -43.45 -15.92 -39.75
C GLN A 582 -43.73 -17.21 -38.91
N ILE A 583 -44.82 -17.09 -38.13
CA ILE A 583 -45.82 -18.11 -37.71
C ILE A 583 -45.61 -18.77 -36.34
N GLY A 584 -46.64 -18.69 -35.49
CA GLY A 584 -46.99 -19.83 -34.61
C GLY A 584 -47.44 -19.53 -33.19
N VAL A 585 -48.74 -19.27 -33.06
CA VAL A 585 -49.64 -19.52 -31.92
C VAL A 585 -49.13 -20.43 -30.78
N GLY A 586 -49.23 -19.91 -29.54
CA GLY A 586 -49.76 -20.62 -28.37
C GLY A 586 -48.77 -21.31 -27.45
N CYS A 587 -48.63 -20.82 -26.21
CA CYS A 587 -48.33 -21.71 -25.08
C CYS A 587 -48.77 -21.12 -23.73
N SER A 588 -49.41 -21.97 -22.95
CA SER A 588 -50.01 -21.79 -21.64
C SER A 588 -48.96 -21.74 -20.54
N GLN A 589 -49.16 -20.89 -19.54
CA GLN A 589 -48.38 -20.91 -18.29
C GLN A 589 -48.82 -22.10 -17.40
N PRO A 590 -47.89 -22.82 -16.76
CA PRO A 590 -48.18 -23.58 -15.55
C PRO A 590 -47.76 -22.78 -14.31
N GLU A 591 -48.62 -22.78 -13.29
CA GLU A 591 -48.30 -22.36 -11.93
C GLU A 591 -47.33 -23.37 -11.28
N PRO A 592 -46.43 -22.94 -10.37
CA PRO A 592 -45.66 -23.86 -9.55
C PRO A 592 -46.39 -24.14 -8.22
N ASP A 593 -46.69 -25.42 -7.99
CA ASP A 593 -47.13 -25.95 -6.71
C ASP A 593 -46.00 -25.86 -5.66
N ALA A 594 -46.35 -25.34 -4.49
CA ALA A 594 -45.50 -25.28 -3.31
C ALA A 594 -45.61 -26.59 -2.51
N GLU A 595 -44.57 -27.42 -2.54
CA GLU A 595 -44.41 -28.53 -1.60
C GLU A 595 -43.52 -28.11 -0.41
N ALA A 596 -44.15 -28.12 0.77
CA ALA A 596 -43.51 -27.96 2.06
C ALA A 596 -42.87 -29.30 2.49
N CYS A 597 -41.54 -29.31 2.65
CA CYS A 597 -40.84 -30.35 3.39
C CYS A 597 -40.40 -29.79 4.74
N GLY A 598 -41.12 -30.15 5.79
CA GLY A 598 -40.56 -30.17 7.13
C GLY A 598 -39.80 -31.48 7.34
N LEU A 599 -38.71 -31.43 8.10
CA LEU A 599 -38.29 -32.52 8.98
C LEU A 599 -37.19 -32.01 9.93
N ASP A 600 -37.45 -32.25 11.21
CA ASP A 600 -36.60 -32.03 12.37
C ASP A 600 -35.29 -32.81 12.29
N ALA A 601 -34.20 -32.20 12.77
CA ALA A 601 -33.02 -32.95 13.22
C ALA A 601 -32.41 -32.28 14.45
N ALA A 602 -32.23 -33.12 15.48
CA ALA A 602 -31.88 -32.77 16.84
C ALA A 602 -30.41 -32.36 16.99
N ASN A 603 -30.19 -31.41 17.91
CA ASN A 603 -28.89 -31.03 18.43
C ASN A 603 -28.34 -32.14 19.35
N GLU A 604 -27.19 -32.71 18.99
CA GLU A 604 -26.29 -33.37 19.94
C GLU A 604 -25.08 -32.49 20.20
N VAL A 605 -24.91 -32.10 21.46
CA VAL A 605 -23.79 -31.34 22.01
C VAL A 605 -22.73 -32.34 22.47
N PRO A 606 -21.45 -32.23 22.07
CA PRO A 606 -20.37 -32.93 22.74
C PRO A 606 -19.72 -32.06 23.82
N GLU A 607 -19.42 -32.74 24.93
CA GLU A 607 -18.84 -32.25 26.18
C GLU A 607 -17.53 -31.49 26.02
N GLN A 608 -17.39 -30.44 26.84
CA GLN A 608 -16.15 -29.72 27.10
C GLN A 608 -15.14 -30.62 27.82
N VAL A 609 -14.00 -30.86 27.19
CA VAL A 609 -12.80 -31.40 27.86
C VAL A 609 -11.96 -30.21 28.33
N ASN A 610 -11.84 -30.08 29.65
CA ASN A 610 -10.88 -29.20 30.31
C ASN A 610 -9.46 -29.78 30.12
N SER A 611 -8.57 -29.04 29.47
CA SER A 611 -7.12 -29.24 29.61
C SER A 611 -6.45 -27.91 29.99
N SER A 612 -6.19 -27.78 31.28
CA SER A 612 -5.15 -26.90 31.81
C SER A 612 -3.80 -27.59 31.61
N ASP A 613 -2.91 -27.02 30.80
CA ASP A 613 -1.47 -27.03 31.04
C ASP A 613 -0.75 -26.09 30.06
N SER A 614 0.41 -25.64 30.49
CA SER A 614 1.15 -24.43 30.11
C SER A 614 1.84 -24.46 28.73
N ASP A 615 1.50 -23.51 27.86
CA ASP A 615 2.06 -23.34 26.50
C ASP A 615 2.92 -22.06 26.32
N ALA A 616 3.67 -21.64 27.34
CA ALA A 616 4.51 -20.43 27.24
C ALA A 616 5.88 -20.65 26.58
N ASP A 617 6.39 -21.87 26.47
CA ASP A 617 7.80 -22.11 26.07
C ASP A 617 8.02 -22.65 24.64
N VAL A 618 6.96 -23.02 23.91
CA VAL A 618 7.10 -23.59 22.54
C VAL A 618 7.23 -22.49 21.47
N HIS A 619 6.75 -21.28 21.72
CA HIS A 619 6.69 -20.22 20.70
C HIS A 619 8.03 -19.53 20.39
N ALA A 620 9.00 -19.51 21.32
CA ALA A 620 10.29 -18.85 21.08
C ALA A 620 11.22 -19.64 20.13
N SER A 621 11.09 -20.96 20.06
CA SER A 621 11.98 -21.82 19.27
C SER A 621 11.69 -21.78 17.76
N LEU A 622 10.42 -21.68 17.36
CA LEU A 622 10.01 -21.57 15.96
C LEU A 622 10.41 -20.23 15.32
N VAL A 623 10.30 -19.13 16.07
CA VAL A 623 10.70 -17.78 15.60
C VAL A 623 12.21 -17.72 15.36
N THR A 624 13.01 -18.37 16.21
CA THR A 624 14.47 -18.42 16.03
C THR A 624 14.86 -19.24 14.80
N SER A 625 14.14 -20.32 14.49
CA SER A 625 14.45 -21.22 13.37
C SER A 625 14.19 -20.58 12.00
N LEU A 626 13.17 -19.74 11.88
CA LEU A 626 12.85 -19.01 10.64
C LEU A 626 13.82 -17.85 10.34
N VAL A 627 14.47 -17.30 11.37
CA VAL A 627 15.40 -16.17 11.24
C VAL A 627 16.83 -16.63 10.88
N TYR A 628 17.20 -17.88 11.19
CA TYR A 628 18.58 -18.39 11.02
C TYR A 628 18.83 -19.22 9.75
N GLN A 629 17.86 -19.40 8.85
CA GLN A 629 18.12 -19.93 7.50
C GLN A 629 18.51 -18.78 6.54
N GLU A 630 19.65 -18.14 6.79
CA GLU A 630 20.23 -17.10 5.92
C GLU A 630 21.66 -17.51 5.53
N GLU A 631 21.87 -17.83 4.25
CA GLU A 631 23.06 -17.49 3.45
C GLU A 631 22.77 -17.83 1.97
N ASP A 632 23.24 -16.99 1.05
CA ASP A 632 23.25 -17.14 -0.42
C ASP A 632 21.99 -16.87 -1.26
N ASP A 633 21.52 -15.62 -1.37
CA ASP A 633 20.62 -15.24 -2.49
C ASP A 633 20.67 -13.75 -2.92
N PHE A 634 21.79 -13.04 -2.71
CA PHE A 634 21.94 -11.67 -3.22
C PHE A 634 23.31 -11.43 -3.83
N ALA A 635 23.53 -12.01 -5.02
CA ALA A 635 24.46 -11.41 -5.98
C ALA A 635 23.71 -10.31 -6.75
N PRO A 636 24.19 -9.05 -6.77
CA PRO A 636 23.65 -8.05 -7.67
C PRO A 636 23.95 -8.51 -9.11
N GLN A 637 22.92 -8.69 -9.94
CA GLN A 637 23.12 -8.71 -11.38
C GLN A 637 23.56 -7.30 -11.79
N THR A 638 24.87 -7.16 -11.97
CA THR A 638 25.56 -5.95 -12.48
C THR A 638 25.43 -5.82 -13.97
#